data_AF-A0A957VWB3-F1
#
_entry.id   AF-A0A957VWB3-F1
#
_cell.length_a   1.000
_cell.length_b   1.000
_cell.length_c   1.000
_cell.angle_alpha   90.00
_cell.angle_beta   90.00
_cell.angle_gamma   90.00
#
_symmetry.space_group_name_H-M   'P 1'
#
loop_
_entity.id
_entity.type
_entity.pdbx_description
1 polymer ?
#
loop_
_entity_poly.entity_id
_entity_poly.type
_entity_poly.pdbx_seq_one_letter_code
_entity_poly.pdbx_strand_id
1 'polypeptide(L)'
;MSNQVVVNPQTEVTIKNGDWVKLGINTAIVSIIAVLIVQALAIAIWPEIALFAPLDSYIRSAIFTLVPVIGATALLAWLVAKQTQPVKKFITISVVILIISFIPDYILPVEYKTVLASSVAAFLHVVAAVVAVPMLVIGYQRQANRTM
;
A
#
# COMPACT_ATOMS: atom_id res chain seq x y z
N MET A 1 -41.43 -12.96 33.59
CA MET A 1 -40.44 -11.95 33.12
C MET A 1 -39.45 -12.68 32.25
N SER A 2 -39.49 -12.42 30.94
CA SER A 2 -38.73 -13.16 29.93
C SER A 2 -37.27 -12.71 29.95
N ASN A 3 -36.34 -13.64 30.20
CA ASN A 3 -34.91 -13.40 30.02
C ASN A 3 -34.64 -13.14 28.54
N GLN A 4 -34.45 -11.87 28.17
CA GLN A 4 -33.90 -11.55 26.86
C GLN A 4 -32.42 -11.92 26.87
N VAL A 5 -32.09 -13.01 26.20
CA VAL A 5 -30.73 -13.33 25.81
C VAL A 5 -30.26 -12.19 24.92
N VAL A 6 -29.41 -11.31 25.46
CA VAL A 6 -28.68 -10.32 24.67
C VAL A 6 -27.71 -11.11 23.79
N VAL A 7 -28.15 -11.44 22.57
CA VAL A 7 -27.27 -11.99 21.54
C VAL A 7 -26.34 -10.84 21.15
N ASN A 8 -25.11 -10.85 21.66
CA ASN A 8 -24.07 -9.93 21.24
C ASN A 8 -23.70 -10.27 19.78
N PRO A 9 -24.05 -9.46 18.77
CA PRO A 9 -23.89 -9.83 17.37
C PRO A 9 -22.48 -9.56 16.83
N GLN A 10 -21.52 -9.27 17.71
CA GLN A 10 -20.13 -9.01 17.33
C GLN A 10 -19.33 -10.27 17.55
N THR A 11 -19.45 -11.22 16.62
CA THR A 11 -18.35 -12.15 16.34
C THR A 11 -17.15 -11.29 15.96
N GLU A 12 -16.29 -11.04 16.94
CA GLU A 12 -15.05 -10.30 16.79
C GLU A 12 -14.20 -11.07 15.76
N VAL A 13 -14.22 -10.61 14.50
CA VAL A 13 -13.46 -11.23 13.40
C VAL A 13 -11.98 -11.11 13.75
N THR A 14 -11.47 -12.14 14.41
CA THR A 14 -10.12 -12.13 14.96
C THR A 14 -9.21 -12.86 13.98
N ILE A 15 -8.61 -12.10 13.07
CA ILE A 15 -7.57 -12.62 12.17
C ILE A 15 -6.30 -12.91 12.98
N LYS A 16 -5.67 -14.07 12.74
CA LYS A 16 -4.43 -14.46 13.43
C LYS A 16 -3.28 -13.56 12.99
N ASN A 17 -2.34 -13.27 13.90
CA ASN A 17 -1.16 -12.47 13.58
C ASN A 17 -0.35 -13.01 12.37
N GLY A 18 -0.27 -14.34 12.22
CA GLY A 18 0.40 -14.96 11.09
C GLY A 18 -0.26 -14.69 9.73
N ASP A 19 -1.57 -14.48 9.71
CA ASP A 19 -2.32 -14.17 8.48
C ASP A 19 -2.08 -12.73 8.02
N TRP A 20 -1.92 -11.79 8.96
CA TRP A 20 -1.49 -10.41 8.67
C TRP A 20 -0.09 -10.36 8.08
N VAL A 21 0.86 -11.10 8.66
CA VAL A 21 2.24 -11.18 8.15
C VAL A 21 2.25 -11.75 6.75
N LYS A 22 1.54 -12.85 6.50
CA LYS A 22 1.43 -13.48 5.18
C LYS A 22 0.79 -12.54 4.15
N LEU A 23 -0.26 -11.82 4.55
CA LEU A 23 -0.93 -10.84 3.69
C LEU A 23 0.01 -9.68 3.33
N GLY A 24 0.73 -9.13 4.30
CA GLY A 24 1.71 -8.07 4.10
C GLY A 24 2.86 -8.49 3.18
N ILE A 25 3.44 -9.67 3.41
CA ILE A 25 4.53 -10.22 2.57
C ILE A 25 4.07 -10.38 1.12
N ASN A 26 2.92 -11.02 0.90
CA ASN A 26 2.39 -11.22 -0.45
C ASN A 26 2.10 -9.89 -1.15
N THR A 27 1.53 -8.94 -0.42
CA THR A 27 1.26 -7.59 -0.93
C THR A 27 2.55 -6.87 -1.32
N ALA A 28 3.58 -6.96 -0.48
CA ALA A 28 4.88 -6.33 -0.72
C ALA A 28 5.55 -6.91 -1.98
N ILE A 29 5.60 -8.24 -2.09
CA ILE A 29 6.20 -8.91 -3.26
C ILE A 29 5.51 -8.47 -4.55
N VAL A 30 4.18 -8.55 -4.61
CA VAL A 30 3.44 -8.22 -5.83
C VAL A 30 3.54 -6.73 -6.17
N SER A 31 3.49 -5.84 -5.17
CA SER A 31 3.64 -4.39 -5.38
C SER A 31 5.04 -4.03 -5.87
N ILE A 32 6.09 -4.63 -5.29
CA ILE A 32 7.47 -4.42 -5.74
C ILE A 32 7.61 -4.87 -7.20
N ILE A 33 7.15 -6.09 -7.54
CA ILE A 33 7.22 -6.59 -8.91
C ILE A 33 6.51 -5.64 -9.89
N ALA A 34 5.31 -5.18 -9.55
CA ALA A 34 4.55 -4.25 -10.39
C ALA A 34 5.30 -2.92 -10.61
N VAL A 35 5.84 -2.31 -9.54
CA VAL A 35 6.62 -1.07 -9.62
C VAL A 35 7.88 -1.26 -10.48
N LEU A 36 8.61 -2.36 -10.28
CA LEU A 36 9.85 -2.62 -11.03
C LEU A 36 9.58 -2.85 -12.52
N ILE A 37 8.48 -3.52 -12.88
CA ILE A 37 8.06 -3.68 -14.28
C ILE A 37 7.77 -2.30 -14.89
N VAL A 38 6.99 -1.45 -14.22
CA VAL A 38 6.65 -0.13 -14.75
C VAL A 38 7.86 0.78 -14.83
N GLN A 39 8.76 0.76 -13.85
CA GLN A 39 10.03 1.49 -13.90
C GLN A 39 10.89 1.04 -15.08
N ALA A 40 11.05 -0.27 -15.28
CA ALA A 40 11.83 -0.81 -16.39
C ALA A 40 11.26 -0.37 -17.76
N LEU A 41 9.93 -0.38 -17.90
CA LEU A 41 9.27 0.12 -19.11
C LEU A 41 9.48 1.63 -19.29
N ALA A 42 9.36 2.42 -18.22
CA ALA A 42 9.57 3.86 -18.30
C ALA A 42 11.01 4.21 -18.70
N ILE A 43 12.01 3.53 -18.13
CA ILE A 43 13.43 3.70 -18.49
C ILE A 43 13.70 3.24 -19.93
N ALA A 44 13.05 2.18 -20.40
CA ALA A 44 13.19 1.74 -21.78
C ALA A 44 12.66 2.77 -22.80
N ILE A 45 11.64 3.54 -22.43
CA ILE A 45 11.05 4.60 -23.27
C ILE A 45 11.82 5.91 -23.15
N TRP A 46 12.23 6.28 -21.94
CA TRP A 46 12.95 7.52 -21.62
C TRP A 46 14.21 7.22 -20.80
N PRO A 47 15.32 6.80 -21.43
CA PRO A 47 16.52 6.36 -20.73
C PRO A 47 17.12 7.43 -19.81
N GLU A 48 16.97 8.71 -20.14
CA GLU A 48 17.48 9.85 -19.38
C GLU A 48 16.88 9.96 -17.96
N ILE A 49 15.69 9.41 -17.72
CA ILE A 49 15.08 9.45 -16.39
C ILE A 49 15.80 8.55 -15.39
N ALA A 50 16.63 7.60 -15.86
CA ALA A 50 17.43 6.75 -15.00
C ALA A 50 18.54 7.51 -14.26
N LEU A 51 18.84 8.76 -14.66
CA LEU A 51 19.76 9.64 -13.94
C LEU A 51 19.11 10.29 -12.71
N PHE A 52 17.77 10.31 -12.65
CA PHE A 52 17.04 10.88 -11.53
C PHE A 52 17.13 9.93 -10.32
N ALA A 53 17.65 10.41 -9.19
CA ALA A 53 18.02 9.55 -8.06
C ALA A 53 16.90 8.61 -7.55
N PRO A 54 15.60 8.95 -7.55
CA PRO A 54 14.54 7.99 -7.22
C PRO A 54 14.42 6.81 -8.19
N LEU A 55 14.82 6.99 -9.45
CA LEU A 55 14.69 6.01 -10.54
C LEU A 55 16.03 5.35 -10.93
N ASP A 56 17.14 5.80 -10.34
CA ASP A 56 18.50 5.32 -10.64
C ASP A 56 18.78 3.88 -10.19
N SER A 57 17.92 3.31 -9.34
CA SER A 57 18.14 2.03 -8.69
C SER A 57 16.84 1.29 -8.44
N TYR A 58 16.74 0.08 -9.00
CA TYR A 58 15.65 -0.83 -8.73
C TYR A 58 15.56 -1.24 -7.26
N ILE A 59 16.71 -1.36 -6.57
CA ILE A 59 16.74 -1.68 -5.14
C ILE A 59 16.11 -0.55 -4.34
N ARG A 60 16.42 0.70 -4.70
CA ARG A 60 15.86 1.88 -4.07
C ARG A 60 14.34 1.91 -4.24
N SER A 61 13.83 1.70 -5.45
CA SER A 61 12.38 1.61 -5.72
C SER A 61 11.70 0.48 -4.94
N ALA A 62 12.36 -0.68 -4.81
CA ALA A 62 11.84 -1.78 -4.03
C ALA A 62 11.71 -1.42 -2.54
N ILE A 63 12.70 -0.73 -1.95
CA ILE A 63 12.66 -0.26 -0.56
C ILE A 63 11.56 0.80 -0.37
N PHE A 64 11.47 1.77 -1.29
CA PHE A 64 10.42 2.80 -1.27
C PHE A 64 9.01 2.24 -1.46
N THR A 65 8.88 1.05 -2.03
CA THR A 65 7.59 0.32 -2.11
C THR A 65 7.34 -0.50 -0.84
N LEU A 66 8.37 -1.18 -0.33
CA LEU A 66 8.28 -2.07 0.82
C LEU A 66 7.86 -1.34 2.10
N VAL A 67 8.50 -0.22 2.41
CA VAL A 67 8.26 0.50 3.68
C VAL A 67 6.81 0.99 3.79
N PRO A 68 6.21 1.65 2.79
CA PRO A 68 4.80 2.00 2.82
C PRO A 68 3.87 0.79 2.89
N VAL A 69 4.19 -0.33 2.23
CA VAL A 69 3.35 -1.55 2.31
C VAL A 69 3.35 -2.13 3.72
N ILE A 70 4.49 -2.14 4.42
CA ILE A 70 4.57 -2.53 5.83
C ILE A 70 3.69 -1.61 6.68
N GLY A 71 3.83 -0.29 6.49
CA GLY A 71 3.03 0.71 7.19
C GLY A 71 1.52 0.55 6.93
N ALA A 72 1.12 0.34 5.67
CA ALA A 72 -0.27 0.12 5.28
C ALA A 72 -0.84 -1.17 5.86
N THR A 73 -0.06 -2.26 5.90
CA THR A 73 -0.47 -3.52 6.51
C THR A 73 -0.72 -3.34 8.01
N ALA A 74 0.23 -2.69 8.72
CA ALA A 74 0.10 -2.42 10.14
C ALA A 74 -1.08 -1.48 10.45
N LEU A 75 -1.27 -0.44 9.63
CA LEU A 75 -2.39 0.49 9.74
C LEU A 75 -3.72 -0.22 9.59
N LEU A 76 -3.88 -1.07 8.57
CA LEU A 76 -5.12 -1.81 8.38
C LEU A 76 -5.40 -2.75 9.55
N ALA A 77 -4.39 -3.48 10.02
CA ALA A 77 -4.51 -4.36 11.18
C ALA A 77 -4.95 -3.57 12.43
N TRP A 78 -4.33 -2.42 12.68
CA TRP A 78 -4.70 -1.53 13.79
C TRP A 78 -6.12 -0.98 13.67
N LEU A 79 -6.52 -0.54 12.47
CA LEU A 79 -7.88 -0.04 12.22
C LEU A 79 -8.91 -1.13 12.49
N VAL A 80 -8.68 -2.35 12.00
CA VAL A 80 -9.58 -3.49 12.24
C VAL A 80 -9.75 -3.77 13.74
N ALA A 81 -8.67 -3.66 14.52
CA ALA A 81 -8.72 -3.89 15.96
C ALA A 81 -9.39 -2.76 16.78
N LYS A 82 -9.60 -1.57 16.21
CA LYS A 82 -9.99 -0.37 16.98
C LYS A 82 -11.17 0.42 16.41
N GLN A 83 -11.59 0.17 15.18
CA GLN A 83 -12.55 1.01 14.47
C GLN A 83 -13.75 0.22 13.97
N THR A 84 -14.92 0.86 13.98
CA THR A 84 -16.18 0.28 13.48
C THR A 84 -16.25 0.18 11.96
N GLN A 85 -15.55 1.07 11.24
CA GLN A 85 -15.49 1.09 9.77
C GLN A 85 -14.03 1.08 9.28
N PRO A 86 -13.27 0.00 9.54
CA PRO A 86 -11.83 -0.03 9.34
C PRO A 86 -11.42 0.12 7.88
N VAL A 87 -12.11 -0.58 6.96
CA VAL A 87 -11.81 -0.54 5.52
C VAL A 87 -12.02 0.85 4.92
N LYS A 88 -13.14 1.51 5.25
CA LYS A 88 -13.43 2.87 4.75
C LYS A 88 -12.36 3.85 5.22
N LYS A 89 -12.00 3.83 6.51
CA LYS A 89 -10.96 4.68 7.07
C LYS A 89 -9.59 4.40 6.45
N PHE A 90 -9.25 3.12 6.26
CA PHE A 90 -8.01 2.71 5.62
C PHE A 90 -7.88 3.31 4.22
N ILE A 91 -8.89 3.13 3.37
CA ILE A 91 -8.90 3.67 2.00
C ILE A 91 -8.76 5.20 2.01
N THR A 92 -9.51 5.90 2.87
CA THR A 92 -9.39 7.37 3.00
C THR A 92 -7.97 7.79 3.37
N ILE A 93 -7.35 7.13 4.36
CA ILE A 93 -5.97 7.42 4.77
C ILE A 93 -5.00 7.09 3.64
N SER A 94 -5.16 5.96 2.95
CA SER A 94 -4.31 5.58 1.82
C SER A 94 -4.36 6.60 0.68
N VAL A 95 -5.54 7.14 0.36
CA VAL A 95 -5.69 8.20 -0.65
C VAL A 95 -4.98 9.48 -0.21
N VAL A 96 -5.14 9.90 1.05
CA VAL A 96 -4.46 11.08 1.59
C VAL A 96 -2.93 10.90 1.58
N ILE A 97 -2.44 9.74 2.04
CA ILE A 97 -1.01 9.42 2.03
C ILE A 97 -0.48 9.39 0.60
N LEU A 98 -1.21 8.81 -0.36
CA LEU A 98 -0.82 8.80 -1.76
C LEU A 98 -0.63 10.22 -2.31
N ILE A 99 -1.59 11.12 -2.06
CA ILE A 99 -1.49 12.52 -2.50
C ILE A 99 -0.28 13.21 -1.86
N ILE A 100 -0.10 13.04 -0.54
CA ILE A 100 1.04 13.61 0.19
C ILE A 100 2.36 13.03 -0.34
N SER A 101 2.37 11.78 -0.77
CA SER A 101 3.58 11.10 -1.23
C SER A 101 4.13 11.64 -2.55
N PHE A 102 3.38 12.47 -3.28
CA PHE A 102 3.89 13.16 -4.47
C PHE A 102 4.73 14.38 -4.13
N ILE A 103 4.56 14.95 -2.93
CA ILE A 103 5.27 16.18 -2.53
C ILE A 103 6.79 16.01 -2.66
N PRO A 104 7.41 14.92 -2.15
CA PRO A 104 8.83 14.67 -2.31
C PRO A 104 9.30 14.69 -3.78
N ASP A 105 8.50 14.15 -4.72
CA ASP A 105 8.90 13.99 -6.11
C ASP A 105 9.09 15.31 -6.85
N TYR A 106 8.30 16.34 -6.48
CA TYR A 106 8.36 17.66 -7.12
C TYR A 106 9.19 18.66 -6.32
N ILE A 107 9.17 18.57 -4.99
CA ILE A 107 9.76 19.60 -4.13
C ILE A 107 11.24 19.32 -3.81
N LEU A 108 11.64 18.06 -3.58
CA LEU A 108 13.00 17.80 -3.11
C LEU A 108 14.05 18.23 -4.16
N PRO A 109 15.12 18.94 -3.76
CA PRO A 109 16.19 19.30 -4.66
C PRO A 109 17.07 18.06 -4.89
N VAL A 110 16.93 17.47 -6.07
CA VAL A 110 17.65 16.26 -6.48
C VAL A 110 18.24 16.50 -7.86
N GLU A 111 19.44 15.98 -8.11
CA GLU A 111 20.07 16.05 -9.43
C GLU A 111 19.22 15.36 -10.50
N TYR A 112 19.33 15.85 -11.75
CA TYR A 112 18.57 15.34 -12.90
C TYR A 112 17.05 15.37 -12.73
N LYS A 113 16.54 16.16 -11.78
CA LYS A 113 15.10 16.38 -11.61
C LYS A 113 14.54 17.13 -12.81
N THR A 114 13.69 16.46 -13.57
CA THR A 114 12.86 17.02 -14.63
C THR A 114 11.39 16.80 -14.29
N VAL A 115 10.49 17.58 -14.89
CA VAL A 115 9.04 17.37 -14.72
C VAL A 115 8.65 15.95 -15.13
N LEU A 116 9.25 15.41 -16.20
CA LEU A 116 9.03 14.04 -16.66
C LEU A 116 9.49 13.01 -15.60
N ALA A 117 10.72 13.11 -15.11
CA ALA A 117 11.27 12.17 -14.14
C ALA A 117 10.48 12.20 -12.80
N SER A 118 10.11 13.39 -12.32
CA SER A 118 9.22 13.56 -11.17
C SER A 118 7.84 12.96 -11.41
N SER A 119 7.28 13.12 -12.61
CA SER A 119 5.97 12.55 -12.96
C SER A 119 6.01 11.03 -13.01
N VAL A 120 7.09 10.44 -13.54
CA VAL A 120 7.28 8.99 -13.54
C VAL A 120 7.43 8.47 -12.11
N ALA A 121 8.24 9.11 -11.26
CA ALA A 121 8.36 8.73 -9.86
C ALA A 121 7.01 8.76 -9.13
N ALA A 122 6.27 9.88 -9.23
CA ALA A 122 4.92 9.99 -8.66
C ALA A 122 3.95 8.94 -9.22
N PHE A 123 4.07 8.58 -10.50
CA PHE A 123 3.27 7.52 -11.11
C PHE A 123 3.57 6.14 -10.51
N LEU A 124 4.83 5.84 -10.18
CA LEU A 124 5.17 4.59 -9.49
C LEU A 124 4.50 4.48 -8.12
N HIS A 125 4.26 5.59 -7.42
CA HIS A 125 3.49 5.59 -6.18
C HIS A 125 2.03 5.19 -6.41
N VAL A 126 1.43 5.67 -7.51
CA VAL A 126 0.07 5.26 -7.93
C VAL A 126 0.05 3.77 -8.21
N VAL A 127 1.01 3.25 -8.99
CA VAL A 127 1.14 1.81 -9.28
C VAL A 127 1.22 0.99 -7.99
N ALA A 128 2.07 1.39 -7.04
CA ALA A 128 2.17 0.72 -5.75
C ALA A 128 0.82 0.74 -5.01
N ALA A 129 0.13 1.89 -4.96
CA ALA A 129 -1.13 2.03 -4.24
C ALA A 129 -2.28 1.21 -4.87
N VAL A 130 -2.41 1.20 -6.20
CA VAL A 130 -3.47 0.45 -6.89
C VAL A 130 -3.28 -1.07 -6.79
N VAL A 131 -2.07 -1.53 -6.52
CA VAL A 131 -1.80 -2.95 -6.22
C VAL A 131 -1.98 -3.22 -4.73
N ALA A 132 -1.30 -2.46 -3.88
CA ALA A 132 -1.23 -2.74 -2.44
C ALA A 132 -2.60 -2.61 -1.75
N VAL A 133 -3.33 -1.52 -2.01
CA VAL A 133 -4.58 -1.23 -1.29
C VAL A 133 -5.65 -2.30 -1.58
N PRO A 134 -5.96 -2.67 -2.83
CA PRO A 134 -6.92 -3.73 -3.10
C PRO A 134 -6.47 -5.09 -2.59
N MET A 135 -5.18 -5.44 -2.69
CA MET A 135 -4.67 -6.70 -2.16
C MET A 135 -4.88 -6.81 -0.65
N LEU A 136 -4.58 -5.75 0.11
CA LEU A 136 -4.80 -5.71 1.55
C LEU A 136 -6.30 -5.78 1.90
N VAL A 137 -7.15 -4.98 1.24
CA VAL A 137 -8.59 -4.94 1.52
C VAL A 137 -9.28 -6.27 1.17
N ILE A 138 -9.06 -6.77 -0.04
CA ILE A 138 -9.66 -8.02 -0.51
C ILE A 138 -9.09 -9.20 0.26
N GLY A 139 -7.78 -9.19 0.54
CA GLY A 139 -7.11 -10.23 1.33
C GLY A 139 -7.67 -10.32 2.75
N TYR A 140 -7.81 -9.18 3.42
CA TYR A 140 -8.48 -9.07 4.72
C TYR A 140 -9.91 -9.62 4.67
N GLN A 141 -10.73 -9.15 3.72
CA GLN A 141 -12.14 -9.59 3.60
C GLN A 141 -12.26 -11.10 3.36
N ARG A 142 -11.37 -11.68 2.55
CA ARG A 142 -11.34 -13.13 2.30
C ARG A 142 -10.96 -13.92 3.54
N GLN A 143 -10.05 -13.42 4.37
CA GLN A 143 -9.65 -14.07 5.61
C GLN A 143 -10.77 -13.97 6.66
N ALA A 144 -11.36 -12.79 6.81
CA ALA A 144 -12.52 -12.54 7.68
C ALA A 144 -13.69 -13.49 7.40
N ASN A 145 -14.00 -13.72 6.12
CA ASN A 145 -15.08 -14.62 5.70
C ASN A 145 -14.77 -16.10 5.89
N ARG A 146 -13.50 -16.49 6.09
CA ARG A 146 -13.11 -17.88 6.37
C ARG A 146 -13.15 -18.21 7.86
N THR A 147 -13.17 -17.20 8.72
CA THR A 147 -13.19 -17.35 10.18
C THR A 147 -14.60 -17.22 10.78
N MET A 148 -15.60 -16.86 9.97
CA MET A 148 -17.02 -16.93 10.29
C MET A 148 -17.57 -18.32 9.94
#